data_AF-A0A9D9G5T1-F1
#
_entry.id   AF-A0A9D9G5T1-F1
#
_cell.length_a   1.000
_cell.length_b   1.000
_cell.length_c   1.000
_cell.angle_alpha   90.00
_cell.angle_beta   90.00
_cell.angle_gamma   90.00
#
_symmetry.space_group_name_H-M   'P 1'
#
loop_
_entity.id
_entity.type
_entity.pdbx_description
1 polymer ?
#
loop_
_entity_poly.entity_id
_entity_poly.type
_entity_poly.pdbx_seq_one_letter_code
_entity_poly.pdbx_strand_id
1 'polypeptide(L)'
;MKIFNSFFDREAGWFFLEYEPWIVYLRLFNQLDLPRPSHCHQDFGSPIIYHKKKELIIDPGRSSYLIDSNNEIKASKHSTFLINKEPTAYSERDLKFFPLPIKPYKVKKYHLGSQIYILIRYPLSLKANFKIKYAIRLFVINKKSIEIRDRISLFKKSNIITRFNFSYPLDKFNRLFSYSIDNNKTKNILLEEESKELCNSKRFLDYNRKHNYKSFSFRAETNKHFCSRFLISE
;
A
#
# COMPACT_ATOMS: atom_id res chain seq x y z
N MET A 1 26.20 14.69 -7.78
CA MET A 1 26.24 13.21 -7.83
C MET A 1 24.88 12.69 -7.34
N LYS A 2 24.04 12.11 -8.22
CA LYS A 2 22.71 11.60 -7.81
C LYS A 2 22.91 10.21 -7.19
N ILE A 3 22.97 10.14 -5.86
CA ILE A 3 22.88 8.87 -5.15
C ILE A 3 21.43 8.42 -5.26
N PHE A 4 21.17 7.44 -6.12
CA PHE A 4 19.92 6.69 -6.07
C PHE A 4 20.29 5.21 -6.03
N ASN A 5 19.81 4.53 -5.00
CA ASN A 5 20.00 3.10 -4.83
C ASN A 5 18.63 2.43 -4.93
N SER A 6 18.56 1.30 -5.61
CA SER A 6 17.35 0.51 -5.62
C SER A 6 17.70 -0.94 -5.78
N PHE A 7 17.07 -1.80 -5.00
CA PHE A 7 17.17 -3.24 -5.17
C PHE A 7 15.78 -3.85 -5.09
N PHE A 8 15.61 -4.98 -5.77
CA PHE A 8 14.43 -5.80 -5.62
C PHE A 8 14.88 -7.20 -5.27
N ASP A 9 14.75 -7.55 -4.00
CA ASP A 9 14.89 -8.92 -3.55
C ASP A 9 13.60 -9.65 -3.92
N ARG A 10 13.67 -10.41 -5.02
CA ARG A 10 12.53 -11.18 -5.53
C ARG A 10 12.21 -12.38 -4.66
N GLU A 11 13.21 -12.94 -3.96
CA GLU A 11 13.04 -14.10 -3.09
C GLU A 11 12.34 -13.66 -1.80
N ALA A 12 12.91 -12.67 -1.10
CA ALA A 12 12.27 -12.12 0.08
C ALA A 12 10.99 -11.35 -0.24
N GLY A 13 10.82 -10.90 -1.49
CA GLY A 13 9.69 -10.12 -1.97
C GLY A 13 9.67 -8.70 -1.42
N TRP A 14 10.83 -8.04 -1.42
CA TRP A 14 11.00 -6.67 -0.93
C TRP A 14 11.62 -5.81 -2.00
N PHE A 15 10.93 -4.73 -2.36
CA PHE A 15 11.48 -3.69 -3.21
C PHE A 15 11.90 -2.50 -2.37
N PHE A 16 13.10 -2.00 -2.63
CA PHE A 16 13.69 -0.85 -1.98
C PHE A 16 14.08 0.21 -3.00
N LEU A 17 13.84 1.47 -2.65
CA LEU A 17 14.34 2.64 -3.35
C LEU A 17 14.79 3.69 -2.34
N GLU A 18 16.00 4.18 -2.55
CA GLU A 18 16.54 5.39 -1.95
C GLU A 18 16.77 6.41 -3.07
N TYR A 19 16.09 7.55 -2.96
CA TYR A 19 16.22 8.69 -3.87
C TYR A 19 16.09 9.96 -3.05
N GLU A 20 17.21 10.43 -2.50
CA GLU A 20 17.28 11.53 -1.54
C GLU A 20 16.40 12.72 -1.96
N PRO A 21 15.50 13.20 -1.08
CA PRO A 21 15.35 12.88 0.35
C PRO A 21 14.48 11.67 0.71
N TRP A 22 14.06 10.87 -0.27
CA TRP A 22 13.05 9.83 -0.10
C TRP A 22 13.64 8.44 0.06
N ILE A 23 13.03 7.63 0.92
CA ILE A 23 13.26 6.18 0.99
C ILE A 23 11.91 5.49 0.93
N VAL A 24 11.78 4.47 0.08
CA VAL A 24 10.55 3.70 -0.13
C VAL A 24 10.85 2.22 -0.02
N TYR A 25 10.12 1.54 0.85
CA TYR A 25 10.06 0.09 0.92
C TYR A 25 8.68 -0.39 0.48
N LEU A 26 8.63 -1.44 -0.32
CA LEU A 26 7.40 -2.07 -0.76
C LEU A 26 7.47 -3.57 -0.50
N ARG A 27 6.43 -4.11 0.15
CA ARG A 27 6.26 -5.55 0.28
C ARG A 27 5.57 -6.10 -0.97
N LEU A 28 6.26 -6.97 -1.69
CA LEU A 28 5.84 -7.61 -2.94
C LEU A 28 6.20 -9.10 -2.87
N PHE A 29 5.45 -9.87 -2.06
CA PHE A 29 5.73 -11.30 -1.87
C PHE A 29 5.74 -12.07 -3.19
N ASN A 30 6.61 -13.09 -3.29
CA ASN A 30 6.82 -13.89 -4.49
C ASN A 30 5.61 -14.83 -4.77
N GLN A 31 5.46 -15.27 -6.02
CA GLN A 31 4.45 -16.24 -6.44
C GLN A 31 4.72 -17.66 -5.92
N LEU A 32 5.99 -18.01 -5.72
CA LEU A 32 6.43 -19.38 -5.37
C LEU A 32 6.65 -19.55 -3.86
N ASP A 33 6.99 -18.48 -3.15
CA ASP A 33 6.91 -18.45 -1.69
C ASP A 33 5.50 -18.02 -1.31
N LEU A 34 4.61 -19.00 -1.36
CA LEU A 34 3.43 -19.06 -0.49
C LEU A 34 3.85 -18.50 0.87
N PRO A 35 3.20 -17.45 1.41
CA PRO A 35 3.74 -16.79 2.59
C PRO A 35 3.90 -17.81 3.69
N ARG A 36 5.15 -17.94 4.13
CA ARG A 36 5.55 -18.94 5.10
C ARG A 36 4.68 -18.75 6.34
N PRO A 37 3.99 -19.81 6.82
CA PRO A 37 3.06 -19.69 7.92
C PRO A 37 3.82 -19.33 9.21
N SER A 38 3.82 -18.05 9.58
CA SER A 38 3.74 -17.56 10.98
C SER A 38 3.86 -16.03 11.10
N HIS A 39 4.64 -15.36 10.24
CA HIS A 39 4.96 -13.92 10.41
C HIS A 39 4.57 -12.98 9.26
N CYS A 40 4.15 -13.47 8.10
CA CYS A 40 3.73 -12.60 6.99
C CYS A 40 2.28 -12.09 7.15
N HIS A 41 2.06 -10.86 6.67
CA HIS A 41 0.76 -10.16 6.67
C HIS A 41 0.18 -10.12 5.24
N GLN A 42 -1.09 -9.71 5.10
CA GLN A 42 -1.75 -9.44 3.83
C GLN A 42 -1.44 -8.01 3.34
N ASP A 43 -0.17 -7.67 3.19
CA ASP A 43 0.33 -6.30 3.02
C ASP A 43 0.91 -6.03 1.60
N PHE A 44 0.53 -6.84 0.61
CA PHE A 44 1.01 -6.68 -0.77
C PHE A 44 0.81 -5.25 -1.28
N GLY A 45 1.89 -4.65 -1.77
CA GLY A 45 1.89 -3.31 -2.34
C GLY A 45 1.69 -2.19 -1.32
N SER A 46 1.65 -2.51 -0.02
CA SER A 46 1.68 -1.53 1.07
C SER A 46 3.07 -0.89 1.12
N PRO A 47 3.18 0.45 1.03
CA PRO A 47 4.45 1.14 1.14
C PRO A 47 4.78 1.53 2.58
N ILE A 48 6.07 1.51 2.88
CA ILE A 48 6.66 2.27 3.98
C ILE A 48 7.51 3.37 3.35
N ILE A 49 7.26 4.62 3.73
CA ILE A 49 7.88 5.78 3.10
C ILE A 49 8.55 6.64 4.16
N TYR A 50 9.79 7.02 3.91
CA TYR A 50 10.54 7.96 4.70
C TYR A 50 10.89 9.19 3.86
N HIS A 51 11.02 10.32 4.55
CA HIS A 51 11.52 11.56 3.98
C HIS A 51 12.51 12.20 4.95
N LYS A 52 13.73 12.54 4.50
CA LYS A 52 14.81 13.04 5.37
C LYS A 52 14.98 12.18 6.62
N LYS A 53 14.95 10.84 6.42
CA LYS A 53 15.04 9.80 7.46
C LYS A 53 13.91 9.80 8.52
N LYS A 54 12.81 10.53 8.31
CA LYS A 54 11.59 10.44 9.13
C LYS A 54 10.56 9.56 8.43
N GLU A 55 9.98 8.59 9.14
CA GLU A 55 8.84 7.81 8.65
C GLU A 55 7.66 8.74 8.36
N LEU A 56 6.98 8.56 7.24
CA LEU A 56 5.77 9.28 6.86
C LEU A 56 4.59 8.34 6.64
N ILE A 57 4.75 7.32 5.80
CA ILE A 57 3.80 6.20 5.69
C ILE A 57 4.42 5.02 6.42
N ILE A 58 3.67 4.44 7.35
CA ILE A 58 4.16 3.35 8.19
C ILE A 58 3.42 2.04 7.93
N ASP A 59 4.07 0.94 8.29
CA ASP A 59 3.37 -0.29 8.62
C ASP A 59 2.96 -0.26 10.11
N PRO A 60 1.68 -0.49 10.45
CA PRO A 60 1.24 -0.51 11.84
C PRO A 60 1.89 -1.64 12.66
N GLY A 61 2.41 -2.67 11.99
CA GLY A 61 3.06 -3.82 12.60
C GLY A 61 2.08 -4.70 13.37
N ARG A 62 2.64 -5.50 14.27
CA ARG A 62 1.90 -6.35 15.20
C ARG A 62 2.05 -5.80 16.62
N SER A 63 0.95 -5.66 17.35
CA SER A 63 0.96 -5.12 18.72
C SER A 63 1.22 -6.18 19.79
N SER A 64 0.87 -7.44 19.53
CA SER A 64 1.13 -8.55 20.44
C SER A 64 1.10 -9.89 19.70
N TYR A 65 1.96 -10.81 20.13
CA TYR A 65 1.91 -12.23 19.76
C TYR A 65 1.02 -13.07 20.69
N LEU A 66 0.78 -12.56 21.91
CA LEU A 66 0.05 -13.26 22.98
C LEU A 66 -1.46 -13.04 22.93
N ILE A 67 -1.90 -11.95 22.29
CA ILE A 67 -3.30 -11.65 22.05
C ILE A 67 -3.61 -12.10 20.63
N ASP A 68 -4.77 -12.73 20.41
CA ASP A 68 -5.22 -13.15 19.08
C ASP A 68 -5.37 -11.94 18.15
N SER A 69 -4.27 -11.53 17.53
CA SER A 69 -4.14 -10.34 16.70
C SER A 69 -4.43 -10.65 15.23
N ASN A 70 -5.32 -11.61 14.97
CA ASN A 70 -5.79 -11.99 13.64
C ASN A 70 -6.34 -10.82 12.80
N ASN A 71 -6.56 -9.64 13.40
CA ASN A 71 -6.92 -8.43 12.67
C ASN A 71 -5.73 -7.64 12.11
N GLU A 72 -4.55 -7.67 12.73
CA GLU A 72 -3.38 -6.86 12.35
C GLU A 72 -2.69 -7.37 11.09
N ILE A 73 -2.81 -8.67 10.85
CA ILE A 73 -2.33 -9.35 9.65
C ILE A 73 -3.18 -9.04 8.41
N LYS A 74 -4.38 -8.46 8.57
CA LYS A 74 -5.33 -8.29 7.46
C LYS A 74 -4.99 -7.07 6.63
N ALA A 75 -5.24 -7.15 5.33
CA ALA A 75 -4.99 -6.06 4.39
C ALA A 75 -5.69 -4.75 4.78
N SER A 76 -6.80 -4.83 5.51
CA SER A 76 -7.54 -3.68 6.04
C SER A 76 -6.79 -2.86 7.08
N LYS A 77 -5.66 -3.35 7.58
CA LYS A 77 -4.78 -2.60 8.48
C LYS A 77 -3.61 -1.94 7.76
N HIS A 78 -3.33 -2.29 6.50
CA HIS A 78 -2.16 -1.80 5.77
C HIS A 78 -2.49 -0.65 4.79
N SER A 79 -1.46 0.03 4.30
CA SER A 79 -1.54 1.16 3.36
C SER A 79 -1.76 0.67 1.93
N THR A 80 -2.87 -0.01 1.71
CA THR A 80 -3.23 -0.65 0.43
C THR A 80 -4.68 -0.33 0.06
N PHE A 81 -5.13 -0.86 -1.08
CA PHE A 81 -6.55 -0.81 -1.45
C PHE A 81 -7.20 -2.18 -1.30
N LEU A 82 -8.49 -2.17 -1.00
CA LEU A 82 -9.35 -3.35 -0.90
C LEU A 82 -10.51 -3.25 -1.87
N ILE A 83 -11.03 -4.41 -2.27
CA ILE A 83 -12.20 -4.51 -3.14
C ILE A 83 -13.23 -5.38 -2.42
N ASN A 84 -14.38 -4.81 -2.11
CA ASN A 84 -15.41 -5.40 -1.25
C ASN A 84 -14.84 -5.85 0.11
N LYS A 85 -13.96 -5.03 0.70
CA LYS A 85 -13.24 -5.30 1.97
C LYS A 85 -12.23 -6.46 1.90
N GLU A 86 -11.92 -6.95 0.71
CA GLU A 86 -11.00 -8.07 0.49
C GLU A 86 -9.70 -7.62 -0.21
N PRO A 87 -8.56 -8.29 0.03
CA PRO A 87 -7.34 -8.08 -0.75
C PRO A 87 -7.47 -8.62 -2.18
N THR A 88 -6.57 -8.19 -3.06
CA THR A 88 -6.51 -8.66 -4.47
C THR A 88 -5.96 -10.08 -4.58
N ALA A 89 -5.05 -10.46 -3.68
CA ALA A 89 -4.50 -11.79 -3.58
C ALA A 89 -4.65 -12.31 -2.16
N TYR A 90 -4.93 -13.60 -2.08
CA TYR A 90 -4.95 -14.39 -0.87
C TYR A 90 -3.79 -15.35 -0.93
N SER A 91 -3.27 -15.65 0.24
CA SER A 91 -2.27 -16.69 0.43
C SER A 91 -2.87 -18.03 0.83
N GLU A 92 -2.06 -19.08 0.85
CA GLU A 92 -2.43 -20.37 1.45
C GLU A 92 -2.80 -20.27 2.93
N ARG A 93 -2.24 -19.31 3.67
CA ARG A 93 -2.70 -19.04 5.04
C ARG A 93 -4.17 -18.63 5.05
N ASP A 94 -4.57 -17.82 4.08
CA ASP A 94 -5.93 -17.29 3.99
C ASP A 94 -6.91 -18.34 3.44
N LEU A 95 -6.41 -19.33 2.71
CA LEU A 95 -7.17 -20.39 2.05
C LEU A 95 -6.50 -21.73 2.34
N LYS A 96 -6.87 -22.35 3.47
CA LYS A 96 -6.32 -23.64 3.95
C LYS A 96 -6.52 -24.82 2.98
N PHE A 97 -7.34 -24.66 1.95
CA PHE A 97 -7.67 -25.71 0.99
C PHE A 97 -7.46 -25.16 -0.43
N PHE A 98 -6.45 -25.72 -1.10
CA PHE A 98 -6.00 -25.46 -2.49
C PHE A 98 -5.07 -24.25 -2.73
N PRO A 99 -3.90 -24.47 -3.38
CA PRO A 99 -3.16 -23.38 -4.01
C PRO A 99 -3.99 -22.89 -5.21
N LEU A 100 -4.84 -21.88 -4.97
CA LEU A 100 -5.58 -21.27 -6.07
C LEU A 100 -4.60 -20.59 -7.02
N PRO A 101 -4.75 -20.75 -8.34
CA PRO A 101 -3.87 -20.09 -9.30
C PRO A 101 -3.96 -18.57 -9.12
N ILE A 102 -2.83 -17.95 -8.79
CA ILE A 102 -2.68 -16.50 -8.66
C ILE A 102 -2.05 -15.98 -9.94
N LYS A 103 -2.73 -15.06 -10.63
CA LYS A 103 -2.10 -14.34 -11.76
C LYS A 103 -0.86 -13.58 -11.24
N PRO A 104 0.31 -13.68 -11.91
CA PRO A 104 1.52 -13.00 -11.46
C PRO A 104 1.31 -11.52 -11.30
N TYR A 105 1.90 -10.97 -10.24
CA TYR A 105 2.15 -9.55 -10.20
C TYR A 105 3.29 -9.21 -11.18
N LYS A 106 3.38 -7.94 -11.58
CA LYS A 106 4.51 -7.44 -12.39
C LYS A 106 4.98 -6.13 -11.81
N VAL A 107 6.30 -5.97 -11.68
CA VAL A 107 6.92 -4.73 -11.23
C VAL A 107 7.80 -4.22 -12.36
N LYS A 108 7.65 -2.94 -12.70
CA LYS A 108 8.55 -2.24 -13.63
C LYS A 108 8.98 -0.93 -13.01
N LYS A 109 10.26 -0.60 -13.16
CA LYS A 109 10.84 0.65 -12.69
C LYS A 109 11.37 1.43 -13.88
N TYR A 110 11.09 2.71 -13.93
CA TYR A 110 11.57 3.62 -14.97
C TYR A 110 12.16 4.88 -14.34
N HIS A 111 13.12 5.50 -15.02
CA HIS A 111 13.69 6.78 -14.65
C HIS A 111 13.59 7.71 -15.86
N LEU A 112 12.85 8.80 -15.72
CA LEU A 112 12.66 9.80 -16.76
C LEU A 112 13.02 11.18 -16.18
N GLY A 113 14.15 11.74 -16.62
CA GLY A 113 14.64 13.04 -16.17
C GLY A 113 14.95 13.09 -14.66
N SER A 114 14.12 13.78 -13.90
CA SER A 114 14.24 13.93 -12.44
C SER A 114 13.27 13.06 -11.64
N GLN A 115 12.52 12.20 -12.33
CA GLN A 115 11.41 11.43 -11.76
C GLN A 115 11.65 9.92 -11.89
N ILE A 116 11.35 9.19 -10.82
CA ILE A 116 11.36 7.74 -10.76
C ILE A 116 9.92 7.24 -10.75
N TYR A 117 9.67 6.21 -11.54
CA TYR A 117 8.37 5.57 -11.67
C TYR A 117 8.48 4.11 -11.23
N ILE A 118 7.61 3.66 -10.34
CA ILE A 118 7.49 2.24 -9.95
C ILE A 118 6.07 1.78 -10.24
N LEU A 119 5.91 0.99 -11.30
CA LEU A 119 4.63 0.44 -11.73
C LEU A 119 4.48 -0.99 -11.19
N ILE A 120 3.39 -1.24 -10.48
CA ILE A 120 3.07 -2.54 -9.89
C ILE A 120 1.71 -2.96 -10.41
N ARG A 121 1.67 -4.03 -11.21
CA ARG A 121 0.43 -4.74 -11.51
C ARG A 121 0.20 -5.77 -10.41
N TYR A 122 -0.93 -5.67 -9.72
CA TYR A 122 -1.23 -6.53 -8.58
C TYR A 122 -1.52 -7.96 -9.03
N PRO A 123 -1.20 -8.94 -8.18
CA PRO A 123 -1.64 -10.31 -8.37
C PRO A 123 -3.14 -10.40 -8.17
N LEU A 124 -3.77 -11.36 -8.84
CA LEU A 124 -5.21 -11.62 -8.69
C LEU A 124 -5.41 -13.08 -8.32
N SER A 125 -5.90 -13.32 -7.11
CA SER A 125 -6.40 -14.64 -6.71
C SER A 125 -7.64 -15.02 -7.52
N LEU A 126 -7.98 -16.30 -7.59
CA LEU A 126 -9.19 -16.77 -8.29
C LEU A 126 -10.45 -16.02 -7.83
N LYS A 127 -10.65 -15.89 -6.51
CA LYS A 127 -11.79 -15.17 -5.90
C LYS A 127 -11.87 -13.71 -6.36
N ALA A 128 -10.72 -13.06 -6.54
CA ALA A 128 -10.63 -11.68 -6.99
C ALA A 128 -10.71 -11.55 -8.53
N ASN A 129 -10.22 -12.53 -9.29
CA ASN A 129 -10.13 -12.52 -10.75
C ASN A 129 -11.50 -12.49 -11.44
N PHE A 130 -12.56 -13.02 -10.81
CA PHE A 130 -13.94 -12.91 -11.32
C PHE A 130 -14.54 -11.51 -11.15
N LYS A 131 -13.96 -10.67 -10.29
CA LYS A 131 -14.45 -9.31 -9.99
C LYS A 131 -13.56 -8.24 -10.64
N ILE A 132 -12.27 -8.53 -10.76
CA ILE A 132 -11.22 -7.56 -11.14
C ILE A 132 -10.63 -7.93 -12.49
N LYS A 133 -10.71 -7.02 -13.46
CA LYS A 133 -10.02 -7.15 -14.74
C LYS A 133 -8.52 -6.87 -14.59
N TYR A 134 -8.18 -5.81 -13.87
CA TYR A 134 -6.81 -5.52 -13.43
C TYR A 134 -6.80 -4.52 -12.27
N ALA A 135 -5.72 -4.54 -11.49
CA ALA A 135 -5.41 -3.51 -10.52
C ALA A 135 -3.92 -3.15 -10.64
N ILE A 136 -3.63 -1.85 -10.62
CA ILE A 136 -2.29 -1.29 -10.82
C ILE A 136 -2.07 -0.19 -9.78
N ARG A 137 -0.87 -0.15 -9.20
CA ARG A 137 -0.35 1.00 -8.44
C ARG A 137 0.87 1.56 -9.14
N LEU A 138 0.97 2.87 -9.20
CA LEU A 138 2.10 3.60 -9.74
C LEU A 138 2.63 4.55 -8.67
N PHE A 139 3.90 4.42 -8.32
CA PHE A 139 4.61 5.44 -7.57
C PHE A 139 5.28 6.39 -8.55
N VAL A 140 5.11 7.70 -8.35
CA VAL A 140 5.82 8.75 -9.09
C VAL A 140 6.59 9.57 -8.06
N ILE A 141 7.91 9.54 -8.14
CA ILE A 141 8.79 10.05 -7.10
C ILE A 141 9.73 11.07 -7.72
N ASN A 142 9.80 12.25 -7.14
CA ASN A 142 10.78 13.27 -7.49
C ASN A 142 11.39 13.85 -6.20
N LYS A 143 12.32 14.80 -6.30
CA LYS A 143 12.99 15.35 -5.11
C LYS A 143 12.04 16.05 -4.11
N LYS A 144 10.91 16.60 -4.58
CA LYS A 144 9.98 17.41 -3.77
C LYS A 144 8.73 16.65 -3.33
N SER A 145 8.38 15.55 -4.01
CA SER A 145 7.13 14.85 -3.75
C SER A 145 7.15 13.37 -4.09
N ILE A 146 6.25 12.64 -3.43
CA ILE A 146 5.83 11.30 -3.80
C ILE A 146 4.34 11.29 -4.13
N GLU A 147 4.02 10.63 -5.23
CA GLU A 147 2.66 10.29 -5.61
C GLU A 147 2.45 8.78 -5.65
N ILE A 148 1.31 8.35 -5.14
CA ILE A 148 0.80 6.99 -5.24
C ILE A 148 -0.50 7.04 -6.02
N ARG A 149 -0.53 6.39 -7.19
CA ARG A 149 -1.70 6.36 -8.06
C ARG A 149 -2.21 4.93 -8.18
N ASP A 150 -3.49 4.71 -7.89
CA ASP A 150 -4.14 3.42 -8.09
C ASP A 150 -5.07 3.50 -9.29
N ARG A 151 -5.05 2.46 -10.14
CA ARG A 151 -5.98 2.27 -11.25
C ARG A 151 -6.54 0.85 -11.21
N ILE A 152 -7.85 0.76 -11.06
CA ILE A 152 -8.58 -0.48 -10.90
C ILE A 152 -9.66 -0.55 -11.98
N SER A 153 -9.75 -1.72 -12.64
CA SER A 153 -10.82 -2.03 -13.57
C SER A 153 -11.55 -3.29 -13.14
N LEU A 154 -12.87 -3.22 -13.15
CA LEU A 154 -13.77 -4.23 -12.61
C LEU A 154 -14.65 -4.83 -13.71
N PHE A 155 -15.13 -6.05 -13.48
CA PHE A 155 -16.19 -6.69 -14.26
C PHE A 155 -17.58 -6.46 -13.66
N LYS A 156 -17.66 -6.18 -12.36
CA LYS A 156 -18.90 -6.06 -11.58
C LYS A 156 -18.80 -4.89 -10.62
N LYS A 157 -19.96 -4.30 -10.30
CA LYS A 157 -20.10 -3.29 -9.24
C LYS A 157 -19.40 -3.74 -7.97
N SER A 158 -18.51 -2.90 -7.45
CA SER A 158 -17.73 -3.21 -6.25
C SER A 158 -17.47 -1.95 -5.43
N ASN A 159 -17.31 -2.16 -4.12
CA ASN A 159 -16.82 -1.16 -3.20
C ASN A 159 -15.27 -1.17 -3.20
N ILE A 160 -14.65 -0.03 -3.44
CA ILE A 160 -13.21 0.16 -3.33
C ILE A 160 -12.91 0.94 -2.06
N ILE A 161 -11.93 0.47 -1.30
CA ILE A 161 -11.44 1.13 -0.09
C ILE A 161 -9.95 1.39 -0.29
N THR A 162 -9.52 2.65 -0.29
CA THR A 162 -8.09 3.01 -0.27
C THR A 162 -7.70 3.44 1.13
N ARG A 163 -6.55 3.02 1.63
CA ARG A 163 -6.06 3.34 2.98
C ARG A 163 -4.60 3.76 2.98
N PHE A 164 -4.27 4.67 3.90
CA PHE A 164 -2.89 5.06 4.22
C PHE A 164 -2.75 5.25 5.73
N ASN A 165 -1.69 4.67 6.30
CA ASN A 165 -1.32 4.85 7.70
C ASN A 165 -0.11 5.76 7.77
N PHE A 166 -0.22 6.83 8.56
CA PHE A 166 0.82 7.82 8.67
C PHE A 166 1.44 7.84 10.06
N SER A 167 2.75 8.06 10.15
CA SER A 167 3.42 8.36 11.41
C SER A 167 2.79 9.59 12.07
N TYR A 168 2.93 9.75 13.38
CA TYR A 168 2.47 10.95 14.08
C TYR A 168 3.52 11.42 15.10
N PRO A 169 3.76 12.74 15.27
CA PRO A 169 3.09 13.88 14.62
C PRO A 169 3.40 14.01 13.13
N LEU A 170 2.48 14.65 12.40
CA LEU A 170 2.53 14.84 10.96
C LEU A 170 3.07 16.23 10.62
N ASP A 171 4.34 16.46 10.88
CA ASP A 171 4.93 17.78 10.67
C ASP A 171 5.12 18.09 9.17
N LYS A 172 4.63 19.26 8.71
CA LYS A 172 5.09 20.00 7.52
C LYS A 172 5.05 19.26 6.16
N PHE A 173 3.98 18.51 5.86
CA PHE A 173 3.72 18.01 4.50
C PHE A 173 2.30 18.29 4.04
N ASN A 174 2.17 18.78 2.80
CA ASN A 174 0.91 18.84 2.09
C ASN A 174 0.50 17.44 1.64
N ARG A 175 -0.77 17.10 1.88
CA ARG A 175 -1.35 15.82 1.48
C ARG A 175 -2.64 16.05 0.75
N LEU A 176 -2.72 15.49 -0.45
CA LEU A 176 -3.89 15.60 -1.31
C LEU A 176 -4.31 14.21 -1.77
N PHE A 177 -5.58 13.89 -1.58
CA PHE A 177 -6.19 12.70 -2.18
C PHE A 177 -7.17 13.12 -3.27
N SER A 178 -6.91 12.69 -4.50
CA SER A 178 -7.79 12.88 -5.64
C SER A 178 -8.33 11.54 -6.13
N TYR A 179 -9.55 11.52 -6.66
CA TYR A 179 -10.13 10.30 -7.22
C TYR A 179 -11.07 10.59 -8.40
N SER A 180 -11.24 9.59 -9.27
CA SER A 180 -12.28 9.56 -10.30
C SER A 180 -12.90 8.16 -10.40
N ILE A 181 -14.20 8.12 -10.71
CA ILE A 181 -15.00 6.90 -10.78
C ILE A 181 -15.66 6.84 -12.15
N ASP A 182 -15.59 5.70 -12.83
CA ASP A 182 -16.27 5.41 -14.09
C ASP A 182 -16.06 6.50 -15.16
N ASN A 183 -14.83 7.04 -15.21
CA ASN A 183 -14.38 8.13 -16.09
C ASN A 183 -15.06 9.49 -15.85
N ASN A 184 -15.67 9.69 -14.68
CA ASN A 184 -16.20 10.99 -14.26
C ASN A 184 -15.07 11.98 -13.94
N LYS A 185 -15.45 13.26 -13.80
CA LYS A 185 -14.55 14.35 -13.37
C LYS A 185 -13.84 13.98 -12.06
N THR A 186 -12.54 14.29 -12.02
CA THR A 186 -11.71 14.11 -10.83
C THR A 186 -12.19 15.01 -9.70
N LYS A 187 -12.28 14.45 -8.50
CA LYS A 187 -12.60 15.14 -7.26
C LYS A 187 -11.38 15.14 -6.35
N ASN A 188 -11.24 16.20 -5.55
CA ASN A 188 -10.11 16.42 -4.64
C ASN A 188 -10.59 16.45 -3.18
N ILE A 189 -9.78 15.88 -2.29
CA ILE A 189 -9.94 15.90 -0.84
C ILE A 189 -8.60 16.37 -0.27
N LEU A 190 -8.59 17.56 0.33
CA LEU A 190 -7.44 18.04 1.10
C LEU A 190 -7.38 17.27 2.42
N LEU A 191 -6.20 16.78 2.77
CA LEU A 191 -5.98 15.99 3.98
C LEU A 191 -5.22 16.84 5.01
N GLU A 192 -5.89 17.90 5.47
CA GLU A 192 -5.45 18.76 6.57
C GLU A 192 -6.01 18.21 7.89
N GLU A 193 -5.11 17.88 8.83
CA GLU A 193 -5.35 17.31 10.18
C GLU A 193 -6.46 16.25 10.42
N GLU A 194 -7.13 15.76 9.39
CA GLU A 194 -8.20 14.77 9.53
C GLU A 194 -7.65 13.36 9.64
N SER A 195 -7.48 12.94 10.89
CA SER A 195 -7.69 11.55 11.28
C SER A 195 -8.74 11.53 12.35
N LYS A 196 -9.78 10.71 12.20
CA LYS A 196 -10.78 10.55 13.26
C LYS A 196 -10.23 9.83 14.48
N GLU A 197 -9.10 9.12 14.35
CA GLU A 197 -8.53 8.31 15.43
C GLU A 197 -6.99 8.33 15.38
N LEU A 198 -6.37 8.67 16.51
CA LEU A 198 -4.98 8.32 16.81
C LEU A 198 -4.96 6.86 17.25
N CYS A 199 -4.28 6.00 16.49
CA CYS A 199 -4.04 4.62 16.88
C CYS A 199 -2.64 4.50 17.48
N ASN A 200 -2.53 3.89 18.66
CA ASN A 200 -1.24 3.55 19.24
C ASN A 200 -0.80 2.21 18.65
N SER A 201 0.28 2.14 17.88
CA SER A 201 0.99 0.88 17.70
C SER A 201 1.93 0.70 18.91
N LYS A 202 1.57 -0.21 19.82
CA LYS A 202 2.51 -0.72 20.82
C LYS A 202 3.39 -1.75 20.12
N ARG A 203 4.47 -1.33 19.48
CA ARG A 203 5.48 -2.29 18.97
C ARG A 203 6.18 -2.90 20.18
N PHE A 204 6.10 -4.21 20.34
CA PHE A 204 6.94 -4.95 21.28
C PHE A 204 7.96 -5.75 20.49
N LEU A 205 9.20 -5.24 20.49
CA LEU A 205 10.49 -5.92 20.29
C LEU A 205 11.65 -4.90 20.11
N ASP A 206 11.34 -3.60 20.15
CA ASP A 206 12.12 -2.58 20.87
C ASP A 206 11.14 -1.87 21.82
N TYR A 207 11.19 -2.23 23.11
CA TYR A 207 10.07 -2.16 24.08
C TYR A 207 9.64 -0.73 24.51
N ASN A 208 10.33 0.34 24.07
CA ASN A 208 10.22 1.66 24.70
C ASN A 208 9.64 2.80 23.84
N ARG A 209 9.32 2.60 22.55
CA ARG A 209 8.67 3.64 21.71
C ARG A 209 7.27 3.24 21.28
N LYS A 210 6.26 3.88 21.87
CA LYS A 210 4.89 3.90 21.33
C LYS A 210 4.90 4.73 20.04
N HIS A 211 4.61 4.09 18.91
CA HIS A 211 4.43 4.81 17.66
C HIS A 211 2.95 5.11 17.49
N ASN A 212 2.59 6.38 17.65
CA ASN A 212 1.25 6.83 17.33
C ASN A 212 1.15 6.99 15.82
N TYR A 213 0.03 6.57 15.25
CA TYR A 213 -0.22 6.70 13.83
C TYR A 213 -1.66 7.12 13.56
N LYS A 214 -1.84 7.80 12.43
CA LYS A 214 -3.12 8.29 11.94
C LYS A 214 -3.49 7.52 10.69
N SER A 215 -4.74 7.07 10.57
CA SER A 215 -5.22 6.37 9.38
C SER A 215 -6.12 7.26 8.54
N PHE A 216 -5.87 7.32 7.25
CA PHE A 216 -6.83 7.79 6.25
C PHE A 216 -7.48 6.60 5.55
N SER A 217 -8.78 6.67 5.31
CA SER A 217 -9.50 5.70 4.50
C SER A 217 -10.55 6.39 3.64
N PHE A 218 -10.51 6.14 2.35
CA PHE A 218 -11.53 6.57 1.40
C PHE A 218 -12.31 5.36 0.89
N ARG A 219 -13.63 5.52 0.72
CA ARG A 219 -14.52 4.48 0.18
C ARG A 219 -15.28 5.02 -1.02
N ALA A 220 -15.33 4.24 -2.08
CA ALA A 220 -16.10 4.52 -3.28
C ALA A 220 -16.80 3.26 -3.77
N GLU A 221 -17.92 3.43 -4.46
CA GLU A 221 -18.55 2.38 -5.23
C GLU A 221 -18.39 2.69 -6.72
N THR A 222 -18.09 1.68 -7.53
CA THR A 222 -17.85 1.82 -8.97
C THR A 222 -18.35 0.60 -9.71
N ASN A 223 -18.82 0.80 -10.95
CA ASN A 223 -19.22 -0.30 -11.83
C ASN A 223 -18.05 -0.83 -12.67
N LYS A 224 -17.09 0.02 -13.06
CA LYS A 224 -16.11 -0.31 -14.09
C LYS A 224 -14.70 0.18 -13.79
N HIS A 225 -14.53 1.44 -13.41
CA HIS A 225 -13.21 2.07 -13.27
C HIS A 225 -13.11 2.89 -11.99
N PHE A 226 -12.02 2.69 -11.26
CA PHE A 226 -11.62 3.55 -10.16
C PHE A 226 -10.17 4.00 -10.37
N CYS A 227 -9.95 5.30 -10.24
CA CYS A 227 -8.62 5.90 -10.24
C CYS A 227 -8.47 6.73 -8.96
N SER A 228 -7.32 6.64 -8.31
CA SER A 228 -6.96 7.55 -7.23
C SER A 228 -5.53 8.04 -7.37
N ARG A 229 -5.26 9.18 -6.75
CA ARG A 229 -3.94 9.81 -6.64
C ARG A 229 -3.82 10.34 -5.23
N PHE A 230 -2.82 9.84 -4.50
CA PHE A 230 -2.41 10.37 -3.22
C PHE A 230 -1.06 11.05 -3.40
N LEU A 231 -0.99 12.35 -3.14
CA LEU A 231 0.20 13.17 -3.24
C LEU A 231 0.67 13.57 -1.84
N ILE A 232 1.95 13.36 -1.56
CA ILE A 232 2.69 13.94 -0.44
C ILE A 232 3.72 14.89 -1.03
N SER A 233 3.72 16.16 -0.61
CA SER A 233 4.73 17.13 -1.01
C SER A 233 5.16 18.00 0.18
N GLU A 234 6.42 18.46 0.13
CA GLU A 234 6.85 19.61 0.95
C GLU A 234 6.09 20.88 0.57
#